data_AF-A0A7J8SQT8-F1
#
_entry.id   AF-A0A7J8SQT8-F1
#
_cell.length_a   1.000
_cell.length_b   1.000
_cell.length_c   1.000
_cell.angle_alpha   90.00
_cell.angle_beta   90.00
_cell.angle_gamma   90.00
#
_symmetry.space_group_name_H-M   'P 1'
#
loop_
_entity.id
_entity.type
_entity.pdbx_description
1 polymer ?
#
loop_
_entity_poly.entity_id
_entity_poly.type
_entity_poly.pdbx_seq_one_letter_code
_entity_poly.pdbx_strand_id
1 'polypeptide(L)'
;MDTPEEENANAEYLQNITIPSALISKSLGDSLKKALNGGEMVNMNLDWRESLPHPDERVEYEFWTNSNDECGPKCDSQIEFVKNFKGAAQILEQKGYTMFTPHYITWYCPEAFILSKQCKSQCINHGRYCAPDPEQDFSKGYDGKDVVVQNLRQACLFKVANESGKPWLWWDYVTDFAIRCPMKEKKYNKECADKVIQAL
;
A
#
# COMPACT_ATOMS: atom_id res chain seq x y z
N MET A 1 2.62 -8.94 -5.50
CA MET A 1 3.71 -9.85 -5.12
C MET A 1 3.04 -11.13 -4.68
N ASP A 2 3.32 -12.25 -5.32
CA ASP A 2 2.83 -13.54 -4.85
C ASP A 2 3.89 -14.12 -3.91
N THR A 3 3.56 -14.19 -2.62
CA THR A 3 4.29 -14.97 -1.63
C THR A 3 3.95 -16.45 -1.86
N PRO A 4 4.93 -17.37 -1.97
CA PRO A 4 4.69 -18.77 -2.34
C PRO A 4 3.97 -19.65 -1.28
N GLU A 5 3.34 -19.09 -0.25
CA GLU A 5 2.79 -19.86 0.89
C GLU A 5 1.35 -19.50 1.28
N GLU A 6 0.60 -18.74 0.46
CA GLU A 6 -0.80 -18.41 0.77
C GLU A 6 -1.80 -19.43 0.18
N GLU A 7 -1.78 -20.65 0.71
CA GLU A 7 -2.95 -21.55 0.68
C GLU A 7 -3.55 -21.68 2.10
N ASN A 8 -4.39 -20.70 2.46
CA ASN A 8 -5.67 -20.87 3.16
C ASN A 8 -5.77 -21.58 4.54
N ALA A 9 -4.75 -21.62 5.41
CA ALA A 9 -4.93 -22.26 6.74
C ALA A 9 -4.56 -21.45 8.00
N ASN A 10 -3.82 -20.32 7.93
CA ASN A 10 -3.28 -19.68 9.15
C ASN A 10 -3.54 -18.17 9.30
N ALA A 11 -4.12 -17.48 8.31
CA ALA A 11 -4.26 -16.02 8.36
C ALA A 11 -5.38 -15.54 9.32
N GLU A 12 -6.42 -16.33 9.53
CA GLU A 12 -7.58 -15.95 10.35
C GLU A 12 -7.22 -15.87 11.85
N TYR A 13 -6.27 -16.69 12.32
CA TYR A 13 -5.82 -16.65 13.71
C TYR A 13 -4.87 -15.48 14.00
N LEU A 14 -4.06 -15.06 13.02
CA LEU A 14 -3.13 -13.94 13.17
C LEU A 14 -3.88 -12.63 13.47
N GLN A 15 -5.06 -12.44 12.89
CA GLN A 15 -5.93 -11.29 13.15
C GLN A 15 -6.50 -11.26 14.58
N ASN A 16 -6.47 -12.39 15.30
CA ASN A 16 -7.02 -12.53 16.65
C ASN A 16 -5.97 -12.39 17.76
N ILE A 17 -4.69 -12.19 17.43
CA ILE A 17 -3.62 -12.00 18.44
C ILE A 17 -3.62 -10.54 18.91
N THR A 18 -4.16 -10.31 20.10
CA THR A 18 -4.24 -8.96 20.72
C THR A 18 -3.18 -8.72 21.79
N ILE A 19 -2.41 -9.76 22.17
CA ILE A 19 -1.36 -9.67 23.19
C ILE A 19 0.01 -9.46 22.53
N PRO A 20 0.87 -8.60 23.08
CA PRO A 20 2.24 -8.49 22.62
C PRO A 20 2.98 -9.83 22.78
N SER A 21 3.52 -10.34 21.68
CA SER A 21 4.17 -11.65 21.60
C SER A 21 5.62 -11.48 21.20
N ALA A 22 6.55 -11.98 22.01
CA ALA A 22 7.98 -11.86 21.76
C ALA A 22 8.68 -13.23 21.92
N LEU A 23 9.60 -13.51 21.01
CA LEU A 23 10.50 -14.65 21.13
C LEU A 23 11.70 -14.24 21.99
N ILE A 24 12.09 -15.10 22.93
CA ILE A 24 13.26 -14.88 23.78
C ILE A 24 14.33 -15.94 23.51
N SER A 25 15.58 -15.61 23.85
CA SER A 25 16.67 -16.58 23.77
C SER A 25 16.49 -17.70 24.81
N LYS A 26 17.04 -18.88 24.51
CA LYS A 26 17.05 -20.01 25.45
C LYS A 26 17.69 -19.64 26.79
N SER A 27 18.79 -18.89 26.78
CA SER A 27 19.49 -18.48 28.00
C SER A 27 18.63 -17.59 28.91
N LEU A 28 17.87 -16.65 28.34
CA LEU A 28 16.92 -15.84 29.08
C LEU A 28 15.78 -16.71 29.64
N GLY A 29 15.23 -17.60 28.82
CA GLY A 29 14.18 -18.54 29.25
C GLY A 29 14.60 -19.44 30.42
N ASP A 30 15.83 -19.98 30.38
CA ASP A 30 16.36 -20.82 31.46
C ASP A 30 16.58 -20.01 32.75
N SER A 31 17.02 -18.76 32.63
CA SER A 31 17.22 -17.85 33.78
C SER A 31 15.89 -17.50 34.46
N LEU A 32 14.84 -17.21 33.68
CA LEU A 32 13.49 -16.95 34.18
C LEU A 32 12.93 -18.18 34.93
N LYS A 33 13.06 -19.37 34.35
CA LYS A 33 12.62 -20.63 34.98
C LYS A 33 13.33 -20.87 36.31
N LYS A 34 14.64 -20.60 36.37
CA LYS A 34 15.43 -20.78 37.60
C LYS A 34 14.96 -19.86 38.72
N ALA A 35 14.74 -18.57 38.42
CA ALA A 35 14.25 -17.59 39.41
C ALA A 35 12.85 -17.96 39.94
N LEU A 36 11.93 -18.33 39.04
CA LEU A 36 10.58 -18.76 39.42
C LEU A 36 10.57 -20.04 40.27
N ASN A 37 11.40 -21.04 39.93
CA ASN A 37 11.55 -22.26 40.72
C ASN A 37 12.19 -21.99 42.10
N GLY A 38 12.95 -20.90 42.24
CA GLY A 38 13.49 -20.43 43.50
C GLY A 38 12.48 -19.70 44.39
N GLY A 39 11.25 -19.49 43.93
CA GLY A 39 10.20 -18.75 44.64
C GLY A 39 10.30 -17.23 44.49
N GLU A 40 11.13 -16.73 43.58
CA GLU A 40 11.27 -15.31 43.31
C GLU A 40 10.16 -14.81 42.37
N MET A 41 9.65 -13.60 42.64
CA MET A 41 8.78 -12.89 41.71
C MET A 41 9.62 -12.22 40.63
N VAL A 42 9.30 -12.49 39.35
CA VAL A 42 9.99 -11.89 38.21
C VAL A 42 9.09 -10.89 37.51
N ASN A 43 9.51 -9.62 37.49
CA ASN A 43 8.85 -8.56 36.75
C ASN A 43 9.52 -8.39 35.38
N MET A 44 8.73 -8.37 34.31
CA MET A 44 9.19 -8.14 32.94
C MET A 44 8.51 -6.91 32.38
N ASN A 45 9.29 -6.02 31.77
CA ASN A 45 8.78 -4.90 31.00
C ASN A 45 9.12 -5.14 29.53
N LEU A 46 8.11 -5.07 28.65
CA LEU A 46 8.31 -5.12 27.21
C LEU A 46 8.19 -3.70 26.69
N ASP A 47 9.33 -3.12 26.31
CA ASP A 47 9.42 -1.75 25.81
C ASP A 47 9.67 -1.74 24.31
N TRP A 48 8.65 -1.35 23.55
CA TRP A 48 8.69 -1.29 22.09
C TRP A 48 9.07 0.11 21.58
N ARG A 49 9.37 1.07 22.49
CA ARG A 49 9.66 2.46 22.13
C ARG A 49 10.90 2.59 21.25
N GLU A 50 11.88 1.70 21.39
CA GLU A 50 13.07 1.68 20.53
C GLU A 50 12.84 0.96 19.20
N SER A 51 11.83 0.09 19.10
CA SER A 51 11.47 -0.62 17.86
C SER A 51 10.75 0.28 16.84
N LEU A 52 10.38 1.49 17.27
CA LEU A 52 9.86 2.54 16.42
C LEU A 52 10.82 3.74 16.52
N PRO A 53 11.79 3.88 15.61
CA PRO A 53 12.66 5.06 15.59
C PRO A 53 11.78 6.31 15.44
N HIS A 54 11.67 7.10 16.51
CA HIS A 54 10.85 8.31 16.59
C HIS A 54 11.74 9.54 16.85
N PRO A 55 12.51 10.02 15.87
CA PRO A 55 13.30 11.25 16.05
C PRO A 55 12.41 12.48 16.35
N ASP A 56 11.11 12.42 16.02
CA ASP A 56 10.13 13.50 16.09
C ASP A 56 8.75 13.06 16.62
N GLU A 57 8.67 11.98 17.42
CA GLU A 57 7.41 11.42 17.99
C GLU A 57 6.35 11.00 16.95
N ARG A 58 6.78 10.77 15.71
CA ARG A 58 5.91 10.42 14.58
C ARG A 58 6.23 9.03 14.04
N VAL A 59 5.22 8.33 13.53
CA VAL A 59 5.39 7.05 12.81
C VAL A 59 5.53 7.35 11.32
N GLU A 60 6.68 6.98 10.75
CA GLU A 60 6.90 7.03 9.31
C GLU A 60 6.58 5.68 8.68
N TYR A 61 5.78 5.66 7.62
CA TYR A 61 5.45 4.41 6.91
C TYR A 61 5.37 4.60 5.39
N GLU A 62 5.70 3.54 4.67
CA GLU A 62 5.57 3.48 3.22
C GLU A 62 4.29 2.73 2.85
N PHE A 63 3.50 3.27 1.92
CA PHE A 63 2.29 2.64 1.43
C PHE A 63 2.45 2.19 -0.01
N TRP A 64 2.69 0.89 -0.23
CA TRP A 64 2.86 0.30 -1.55
C TRP A 64 1.51 -0.12 -2.14
N THR A 65 1.17 0.44 -3.30
CA THR A 65 -0.18 0.36 -3.86
C THR A 65 -0.16 0.36 -5.41
N ASN A 66 -1.34 0.27 -6.02
CA ASN A 66 -1.59 0.31 -7.46
C ASN A 66 -2.97 0.90 -7.76
N SER A 67 -3.16 1.58 -8.90
CA SER A 67 -4.46 2.15 -9.26
C SER A 67 -5.32 1.26 -10.14
N ASN A 68 -4.90 0.02 -10.42
CA ASN A 68 -5.69 -0.97 -11.13
C ASN A 68 -6.93 -1.38 -10.29
N ASP A 69 -8.11 -1.43 -10.90
CA ASP A 69 -9.38 -1.85 -10.28
C ASP A 69 -10.02 -3.08 -10.95
N GLU A 70 -9.34 -3.75 -11.88
CA GLU A 70 -9.88 -4.91 -12.65
C GLU A 70 -9.13 -6.24 -12.43
N CYS A 71 -8.11 -6.29 -11.55
CA CYS A 71 -7.35 -7.51 -11.29
C CYS A 71 -8.03 -8.55 -10.36
N GLY A 72 -9.36 -8.52 -10.30
CA GLY A 72 -10.18 -9.42 -9.47
C GLY A 72 -10.06 -9.15 -7.96
N PRO A 73 -10.21 -10.18 -7.10
CA PRO A 73 -10.28 -10.03 -5.65
C PRO A 73 -9.10 -9.25 -5.03
N LYS A 74 -7.91 -9.35 -5.63
CA LYS A 74 -6.72 -8.62 -5.17
C LYS A 74 -6.92 -7.10 -5.27
N CYS A 75 -7.48 -6.62 -6.38
CA CYS A 75 -7.79 -5.20 -6.58
C CYS A 75 -8.96 -4.77 -5.71
N ASP A 76 -9.98 -5.61 -5.57
CA ASP A 76 -11.13 -5.33 -4.69
C ASP A 76 -10.69 -5.13 -3.23
N SER A 77 -9.88 -6.03 -2.68
CA SER A 77 -9.34 -5.91 -1.32
C SER A 77 -8.46 -4.68 -1.14
N GLN A 78 -7.69 -4.30 -2.15
CA GLN A 78 -6.85 -3.12 -2.10
C GLN A 78 -7.67 -1.82 -2.08
N ILE A 79 -8.71 -1.74 -2.91
CA ILE A 79 -9.65 -0.61 -2.94
C ILE A 79 -10.40 -0.51 -1.61
N GLU A 80 -10.84 -1.65 -1.07
CA GLU A 80 -11.51 -1.72 0.22
C GLU A 80 -10.60 -1.25 1.37
N PHE A 81 -9.33 -1.69 1.38
CA PHE A 81 -8.35 -1.21 2.35
C PHE A 81 -8.23 0.32 2.33
N VAL A 82 -8.03 0.92 1.15
CA VAL A 82 -7.88 2.37 1.01
C VAL A 82 -9.13 3.11 1.48
N LYS A 83 -10.32 2.60 1.15
CA LYS A 83 -11.60 3.17 1.60
C LYS A 83 -11.75 3.11 3.12
N ASN A 84 -11.47 1.96 3.73
CA ASN A 84 -11.65 1.74 5.16
C ASN A 84 -10.58 2.46 6.00
N PHE A 85 -9.35 2.52 5.50
CA PHE A 85 -8.23 3.12 6.21
C PHE A 85 -8.18 4.64 6.11
N LYS A 86 -8.74 5.23 5.04
CA LYS A 86 -8.77 6.69 4.81
C LYS A 86 -9.05 7.50 6.08
N GLY A 87 -10.16 7.23 6.78
CA GLY A 87 -10.55 8.02 7.95
C GLY A 87 -9.50 7.98 9.07
N ALA A 88 -8.92 6.82 9.33
CA ALA A 88 -7.86 6.65 10.33
C ALA A 88 -6.58 7.38 9.88
N ALA A 89 -6.16 7.20 8.63
CA ALA A 89 -4.96 7.83 8.08
C ALA A 89 -5.05 9.37 8.13
N GLN A 90 -6.18 9.95 7.70
CA GLN A 90 -6.40 11.39 7.73
C GLN A 90 -6.33 11.95 9.16
N ILE A 91 -6.94 11.27 10.14
CA ILE A 91 -6.90 11.70 11.54
C ILE A 91 -5.47 11.66 12.10
N LEU A 92 -4.72 10.59 11.82
CA LEU A 92 -3.35 10.42 12.30
C LEU A 92 -2.41 11.45 11.68
N GLU A 93 -2.51 11.70 10.38
CA GLU A 93 -1.69 12.68 9.67
C GLU A 93 -2.01 14.12 10.08
N GLN A 94 -3.30 14.49 10.17
CA GLN A 94 -3.70 15.85 10.57
C GLN A 94 -3.30 16.18 12.02
N LYS A 95 -3.20 15.16 12.89
CA LYS A 95 -2.70 15.33 14.26
C LYS A 95 -1.17 15.24 14.37
N GLY A 96 -0.47 15.00 13.27
CA GLY A 96 0.99 14.90 13.24
C GLY A 96 1.55 13.59 13.79
N TYR A 97 0.72 12.57 14.03
CA TYR A 97 1.17 11.28 14.58
C TYR A 97 1.80 10.37 13.53
N THR A 98 1.50 10.58 12.24
CA THR A 98 2.05 9.77 11.15
C THR A 98 2.52 10.61 9.99
N MET A 99 3.52 10.11 9.26
CA MET A 99 3.92 10.58 7.93
C MET A 99 3.98 9.38 7.00
N PHE A 100 3.22 9.42 5.90
CA PHE A 100 3.22 8.33 4.93
C PHE A 100 3.80 8.77 3.61
N THR A 101 4.37 7.82 2.86
CA THR A 101 4.76 8.02 1.47
C THR A 101 4.13 6.93 0.60
N PRO A 102 3.26 7.26 -0.38
CA PRO A 102 2.70 6.29 -1.30
C PRO A 102 3.72 5.91 -2.39
N HIS A 103 3.87 4.61 -2.61
CA HIS A 103 4.70 4.03 -3.66
C HIS A 103 3.85 3.17 -4.58
N TYR A 104 4.19 3.16 -5.87
CA TYR A 104 3.46 2.42 -6.88
C TYR A 104 4.29 1.29 -7.44
N ILE A 105 3.69 0.09 -7.45
CA ILE A 105 4.31 -1.08 -8.07
C ILE A 105 4.40 -0.82 -9.58
N THR A 106 5.60 -1.02 -10.14
CA THR A 106 5.84 -0.94 -11.57
C THR A 106 6.64 -2.15 -12.03
N TRP A 107 6.42 -2.55 -13.27
CA TRP A 107 7.25 -3.50 -13.99
C TRP A 107 8.09 -2.76 -15.02
N TYR A 108 8.99 -3.48 -15.65
CA TYR A 108 9.75 -2.99 -16.79
C TYR A 108 9.65 -3.97 -17.96
N CYS A 109 9.86 -3.45 -19.14
CA CYS A 109 9.93 -4.20 -20.38
C CYS A 109 11.41 -4.29 -20.80
N PRO A 110 11.96 -5.50 -20.99
CA PRO A 110 13.36 -5.66 -21.39
C PRO A 110 13.64 -5.00 -22.74
N GLU A 111 14.88 -4.52 -22.93
CA GLU A 111 15.28 -3.72 -24.10
C GLU A 111 14.96 -4.40 -25.44
N ALA A 112 15.19 -5.72 -25.52
CA ALA A 112 14.90 -6.53 -26.69
C ALA A 112 13.41 -6.51 -27.13
N PHE A 113 12.49 -6.15 -26.23
CA PHE A 113 11.06 -6.15 -26.47
C PHE A 113 10.44 -4.75 -26.55
N ILE A 114 11.22 -3.66 -26.46
CA ILE A 114 10.70 -2.28 -26.46
C ILE A 114 9.82 -1.98 -27.69
N LEU A 115 10.17 -2.56 -28.85
CA LEU A 115 9.42 -2.33 -30.09
C LEU A 115 8.17 -3.22 -30.25
N SER A 116 8.01 -4.22 -29.38
CA SER A 116 6.86 -5.14 -29.40
C SER A 116 5.54 -4.40 -29.15
N LYS A 117 4.44 -4.96 -29.66
CA LYS A 117 3.10 -4.38 -29.44
C LYS A 117 2.77 -4.36 -27.95
N GLN A 118 3.09 -5.44 -27.24
CA GLN A 118 2.84 -5.61 -25.81
C GLN A 118 3.58 -4.56 -24.98
N CYS A 119 4.86 -4.33 -25.25
CA CYS A 119 5.61 -3.32 -24.52
C CYS A 119 5.06 -1.91 -24.77
N LYS A 120 4.74 -1.59 -26.02
CA LYS A 120 4.15 -0.28 -26.39
C LYS A 120 2.76 -0.07 -25.79
N SER A 121 1.98 -1.12 -25.62
CA SER A 121 0.64 -1.02 -25.03
C SER A 121 0.71 -0.93 -23.52
N GLN A 122 1.59 -1.70 -22.86
CA GLN A 122 1.57 -1.84 -21.40
C GLN A 122 2.53 -0.91 -20.65
N CYS A 123 3.39 -0.18 -21.36
CA CYS A 123 4.43 0.65 -20.76
C CYS A 123 4.45 2.09 -21.24
N ILE A 124 5.00 2.97 -20.40
CA ILE A 124 5.42 4.33 -20.76
C ILE A 124 6.94 4.46 -20.66
N ASN A 125 7.47 5.60 -21.13
CA ASN A 125 8.89 5.94 -21.05
C ASN A 125 9.82 4.83 -21.58
N HIS A 126 9.59 4.43 -22.83
CA HIS A 126 10.41 3.42 -23.54
C HIS A 126 10.54 2.09 -22.78
N GLY A 127 9.48 1.61 -22.13
CA GLY A 127 9.49 0.33 -21.42
C GLY A 127 9.99 0.40 -19.98
N ARG A 128 10.38 1.58 -19.48
CA ARG A 128 10.91 1.73 -18.11
C ARG A 128 9.85 1.55 -17.03
N TYR A 129 8.61 1.95 -17.30
CA TYR A 129 7.51 1.84 -16.35
C TYR A 129 6.32 1.17 -17.02
N CYS A 130 5.95 0.00 -16.52
CA CYS A 130 4.90 -0.84 -17.06
C CYS A 130 3.94 -1.28 -15.95
N ALA A 131 2.73 -1.68 -16.33
CA ALA A 131 1.83 -2.46 -15.50
C ALA A 131 1.33 -3.66 -16.31
N PRO A 132 0.90 -4.76 -15.66
CA PRO A 132 0.20 -5.81 -16.37
C PRO A 132 -1.13 -5.26 -16.90
N ASP A 133 -1.62 -5.89 -17.95
CA ASP A 133 -2.95 -5.59 -18.48
C ASP A 133 -4.01 -5.82 -17.38
N PRO A 134 -4.92 -4.86 -17.13
CA PRO A 134 -5.78 -4.88 -15.94
C PRO A 134 -6.62 -6.14 -15.81
N GLU A 135 -7.28 -6.53 -16.90
CA GLU A 135 -8.11 -7.73 -17.04
C GLU A 135 -7.37 -8.92 -17.68
N GLN A 136 -6.05 -8.82 -17.86
CA GLN A 136 -5.20 -9.83 -18.51
C GLN A 136 -5.62 -10.14 -19.97
N ASP A 137 -6.19 -9.17 -20.68
CA ASP A 137 -6.68 -9.33 -22.05
C ASP A 137 -6.32 -8.12 -22.92
N PHE A 138 -5.19 -8.24 -23.64
CA PHE A 138 -4.64 -7.22 -24.54
C PHE A 138 -5.56 -6.78 -25.71
N SER A 139 -6.75 -7.37 -25.85
CA SER A 139 -7.69 -7.06 -26.93
C SER A 139 -8.82 -6.11 -26.53
N LYS A 140 -9.01 -5.86 -25.22
CA LYS A 140 -10.13 -5.06 -24.71
C LYS A 140 -9.69 -4.18 -23.53
N GLY A 141 -10.64 -3.35 -23.09
CA GLY A 141 -10.50 -2.44 -21.94
C GLY A 141 -9.30 -1.50 -22.00
N TYR A 142 -8.67 -1.32 -20.84
CA TYR A 142 -7.58 -0.37 -20.65
C TYR A 142 -6.24 -1.07 -20.74
N ASP A 143 -5.22 -0.34 -21.16
CA ASP A 143 -3.87 -0.88 -21.20
C ASP A 143 -3.15 -0.67 -19.86
N GLY A 144 -2.15 -1.50 -19.58
CA GLY A 144 -1.23 -1.29 -18.46
C GLY A 144 -0.56 0.09 -18.45
N LYS A 145 -0.32 0.71 -19.61
CA LYS A 145 0.20 2.10 -19.65
C LYS A 145 -0.79 3.09 -19.01
N ASP A 146 -2.09 2.85 -19.12
CA ASP A 146 -3.11 3.73 -18.55
C ASP A 146 -3.07 3.65 -17.01
N VAL A 147 -2.85 2.46 -16.48
CA VAL A 147 -2.59 2.23 -15.04
C VAL A 147 -1.33 2.97 -14.59
N VAL A 148 -0.23 2.86 -15.34
CA VAL A 148 1.02 3.55 -14.99
C VAL A 148 0.84 5.07 -15.02
N VAL A 149 0.12 5.59 -16.01
CA VAL A 149 -0.19 7.03 -16.10
C VAL A 149 -1.04 7.46 -14.90
N GLN A 150 -1.98 6.63 -14.45
CA GLN A 150 -2.80 6.96 -13.29
C GLN A 150 -2.04 6.85 -11.96
N ASN A 151 -1.17 5.84 -11.81
CA ASN A 151 -0.21 5.74 -10.71
C ASN A 151 0.66 7.02 -10.64
N LEU A 152 1.17 7.48 -11.78
CA LEU A 152 1.94 8.71 -11.87
C LEU A 152 1.11 9.94 -11.45
N ARG A 153 -0.16 10.05 -11.86
CA ARG A 153 -1.04 11.15 -11.41
C ARG A 153 -1.22 11.16 -9.91
N GLN A 154 -1.50 10.00 -9.31
CA GLN A 154 -1.68 9.91 -7.86
C GLN A 154 -0.37 10.24 -7.12
N ALA A 155 0.80 9.81 -7.61
CA ALA A 155 2.10 10.18 -7.05
C ALA A 155 2.38 11.69 -7.17
N CYS A 156 2.05 12.30 -8.31
CA CYS A 156 2.15 13.75 -8.50
C CYS A 156 1.23 14.52 -7.56
N LEU A 157 -0.01 14.05 -7.37
CA LEU A 157 -0.95 14.66 -6.44
C LEU A 157 -0.43 14.59 -5.00
N PHE A 158 0.10 13.43 -4.57
CA PHE A 158 0.73 13.31 -3.26
C PHE A 158 1.87 14.32 -3.10
N LYS A 159 2.76 14.43 -4.09
CA LYS A 159 3.87 15.38 -4.04
C LYS A 159 3.39 16.81 -3.80
N VAL A 160 2.43 17.29 -4.59
CA VAL A 160 1.88 18.64 -4.46
C VAL A 160 1.14 18.82 -3.13
N ALA A 161 0.33 17.84 -2.73
CA ALA A 161 -0.41 17.85 -1.48
C ALA A 161 0.53 17.91 -0.27
N ASN A 162 1.60 17.11 -0.28
CA ASN A 162 2.63 17.07 0.75
C ASN A 162 3.41 18.39 0.82
N GLU A 163 3.84 18.94 -0.31
CA GLU A 163 4.51 20.25 -0.39
C GLU A 163 3.61 21.39 0.14
N SER A 164 2.28 21.25 0.01
CA SER A 164 1.30 22.20 0.56
C SER A 164 0.93 21.95 2.04
N GLY A 165 1.55 20.95 2.69
CA GLY A 165 1.29 20.59 4.09
C GLY A 165 -0.05 19.88 4.32
N LYS A 166 -0.63 19.29 3.27
CA LYS A 166 -1.91 18.57 3.31
C LYS A 166 -1.82 17.19 2.64
N PRO A 167 -0.88 16.31 3.04
CA PRO A 167 -0.68 15.00 2.41
C PRO A 167 -1.95 14.13 2.41
N TRP A 168 -2.83 14.33 3.41
CA TRP A 168 -4.08 13.60 3.56
C TRP A 168 -5.10 13.80 2.42
N LEU A 169 -4.94 14.82 1.57
CA LEU A 169 -5.74 15.01 0.36
C LEU A 169 -5.50 13.90 -0.66
N TRP A 170 -4.36 13.21 -0.59
CA TRP A 170 -4.13 12.03 -1.40
C TRP A 170 -5.15 10.92 -1.11
N TRP A 171 -5.48 10.69 0.18
CA TRP A 171 -6.50 9.71 0.57
C TRP A 171 -7.87 10.07 0.00
N ASP A 172 -8.23 11.35 -0.02
CA ASP A 172 -9.47 11.82 -0.67
C ASP A 172 -9.46 11.51 -2.16
N TYR A 173 -8.37 11.85 -2.85
CA TYR A 173 -8.25 11.63 -4.28
C TYR A 173 -8.37 10.15 -4.65
N VAL A 174 -7.60 9.27 -4.00
CA VAL A 174 -7.58 7.85 -4.39
C VAL A 174 -8.88 7.14 -4.06
N THR A 175 -9.56 7.49 -2.97
CA THR A 175 -10.89 6.94 -2.68
C THR A 175 -11.93 7.42 -3.67
N ASP A 176 -11.94 8.71 -3.98
CA ASP A 176 -12.95 9.28 -4.87
C ASP A 176 -12.71 8.85 -6.31
N PHE A 177 -11.45 8.72 -6.74
CA PHE A 177 -11.11 8.19 -8.05
C PHE A 177 -11.57 6.74 -8.20
N ALA A 178 -11.32 5.87 -7.20
CA ALA A 178 -11.78 4.48 -7.24
C ALA A 178 -13.31 4.34 -7.29
N ILE A 179 -14.06 5.33 -6.79
CA ILE A 179 -15.53 5.34 -6.82
C ILE A 179 -16.05 5.93 -8.14
N ARG A 180 -15.48 7.06 -8.59
CA ARG A 180 -16.04 7.87 -9.68
C ARG A 180 -15.49 7.51 -11.05
N CYS A 181 -14.31 6.89 -11.11
CA CYS A 181 -13.58 6.62 -12.35
C CYS A 181 -13.32 5.13 -12.63
N PRO A 182 -14.30 4.22 -12.45
CA PRO A 182 -14.06 2.78 -12.61
C PRO A 182 -13.75 2.40 -14.07
N MET A 183 -12.86 1.41 -14.26
CA MET A 183 -12.54 0.86 -15.58
C MET A 183 -13.75 0.20 -16.25
N LYS A 184 -14.54 -0.60 -15.50
CA LYS A 184 -15.84 -1.17 -15.94
C LYS A 184 -16.77 -0.18 -16.65
N GLU A 185 -16.82 1.07 -16.18
CA GLU A 185 -17.68 2.10 -16.78
C GLU A 185 -16.96 2.95 -17.84
N LYS A 186 -15.75 2.56 -18.23
CA LYS A 186 -14.90 3.31 -19.16
C LYS A 186 -14.61 4.74 -18.68
N LYS A 187 -14.52 4.96 -17.37
CA LYS A 187 -14.20 6.26 -16.78
C LYS A 187 -12.76 6.39 -16.28
N TYR A 188 -11.94 5.36 -16.46
CA TYR A 188 -10.53 5.36 -16.07
C TYR A 188 -9.67 6.19 -17.04
N ASN A 189 -9.85 7.51 -17.01
CA ASN A 189 -9.20 8.42 -17.95
C ASN A 189 -8.87 9.77 -17.32
N LYS A 190 -8.14 10.59 -18.08
CA LYS A 190 -7.70 11.92 -17.65
C LYS A 190 -8.88 12.81 -17.26
N GLU A 191 -9.94 12.84 -18.06
CA GLU A 191 -11.07 13.74 -17.82
C GLU A 191 -11.75 13.43 -16.48
N CYS A 192 -11.94 12.16 -16.17
CA CYS A 192 -12.49 11.76 -14.88
C CYS A 192 -11.53 12.10 -13.74
N ALA A 193 -10.24 11.80 -13.88
CA ALA A 193 -9.22 12.17 -12.91
C ALA A 193 -9.22 13.68 -12.60
N ASP A 194 -9.27 14.52 -13.64
CA ASP A 194 -9.28 15.98 -13.51
C ASP A 194 -10.55 16.47 -12.77
N LYS A 195 -11.72 15.86 -13.02
CA LYS A 195 -12.96 16.17 -12.28
C LYS A 195 -12.88 15.78 -10.81
N VAL A 196 -12.21 14.67 -10.47
CA VAL A 196 -11.98 14.28 -9.07
C VAL A 196 -11.06 15.31 -8.40
N ILE A 197 -9.97 15.70 -9.07
CA ILE A 197 -9.03 16.71 -8.54
C ILE A 197 -9.72 18.06 -8.29
N GLN A 198 -10.59 18.49 -9.21
CA GLN A 198 -11.36 19.74 -9.06
C GLN A 198 -12.36 19.73 -7.90
N ALA A 199 -12.70 18.54 -7.39
CA ALA A 199 -13.65 18.38 -6.29
C ALA A 199 -12.97 18.24 -4.91
N LEU A 200 -11.64 18.30 -4.85
CA LEU A 200 -10.83 18.30 -3.61
C LEU A 200 -10.75 19.70 -3.01
#